data_AF-A0A7K0LKV7-F1
#
_entry.id   AF-A0A7K0LKV7-F1
#
_cell.length_a   1.000
_cell.length_b   1.000
_cell.length_c   1.000
_cell.angle_alpha   90.00
_cell.angle_beta   90.00
_cell.angle_gamma   90.00
#
_symmetry.space_group_name_H-M   'P 1'
#
loop_
_entity.id
_entity.type
_entity.pdbx_description
1 polymer ?
#
loop_
_entity_poly.entity_id
_entity_poly.type
_entity_poly.pdbx_seq_one_letter_code
_entity_poly.pdbx_strand_id
1 'polypeptide(L)'
;LTSTDGCGAPLFLISLIGIARIVHAATVSKDPVHQSVIAAARAVPEMVGGFGRHNTEMMQQVPGLFMKDGAEAVNVTSLSDGRAFAIKISDGSQRAFRTIVHACLAEFGIDSPFTPEKVMGGPRVIGTIRATI
;
A
#
# COMPACT_ATOMS: atom_id res chain seq x y z
N LEU A 1 16.08 7.39 19.17
CA LEU A 1 16.58 6.61 18.01
C LEU A 1 16.11 7.32 16.76
N THR A 2 17.03 7.92 16.01
CA THR A 2 16.78 8.53 14.70
C THR A 2 17.61 7.77 13.68
N SER A 3 16.97 7.24 12.64
CA SER A 3 17.68 6.73 11.46
C SER A 3 17.49 7.68 10.29
N THR A 4 18.37 7.58 9.31
CA THR A 4 18.30 8.33 8.05
C THR A 4 17.98 7.34 6.94
N ASP A 5 16.92 7.60 6.16
CA ASP A 5 16.88 7.03 4.82
C ASP A 5 17.97 7.73 4.00
N GLY A 6 18.48 7.10 2.95
CA GLY A 6 19.52 7.73 2.10
C GLY A 6 19.08 9.04 1.44
N CYS A 7 17.85 9.53 1.68
CA CYS A 7 17.28 10.77 1.16
C CYS A 7 17.35 11.94 2.16
N GLY A 8 17.80 11.70 3.40
CA GLY A 8 18.06 12.75 4.40
C GLY A 8 16.85 13.15 5.25
N ALA A 9 15.73 12.41 5.16
CA ALA A 9 14.56 12.66 6.01
C ALA A 9 14.72 11.97 7.38
N PRO A 10 14.29 12.60 8.49
CA PRO A 10 14.22 11.93 9.79
C PRO A 10 13.28 10.73 9.73
N LEU A 11 13.79 9.55 10.08
CA LEU A 11 12.96 8.36 10.23
C LEU A 11 12.56 8.19 11.69
N PHE A 12 11.27 8.33 11.94
CA PHE A 12 10.68 8.08 13.25
C PHE A 12 10.38 6.58 13.41
N LEU A 13 10.62 6.05 14.61
CA LEU A 13 10.17 4.70 14.95
C LEU A 13 8.63 4.72 15.10
N ILE A 14 7.93 4.12 14.15
CA ILE A 14 6.46 4.05 14.14
C ILE A 14 6.04 2.58 13.97
N SER A 15 5.07 2.14 14.76
CA SER A 15 4.51 0.79 14.64
C SER A 15 3.59 0.66 13.42
N LEU A 16 3.38 -0.55 12.91
CA LEU A 16 2.44 -0.78 11.79
C LEU A 16 1.02 -0.31 12.11
N ILE A 17 0.55 -0.55 13.34
CA ILE A 17 -0.75 -0.03 13.78
C ILE A 17 -0.77 1.50 13.85
N GLY A 18 0.36 2.13 14.20
CA GLY A 18 0.51 3.58 14.15
C GLY A 18 0.37 4.12 12.73
N ILE A 19 1.04 3.49 11.76
CA ILE A 19 0.92 3.84 10.33
C ILE A 19 -0.53 3.70 9.86
N ALA A 20 -1.19 2.59 10.17
CA ALA A 20 -2.60 2.36 9.80
C ALA A 20 -3.54 3.42 10.43
N ARG A 21 -3.29 3.82 11.68
CA ARG A 21 -4.05 4.89 12.35
C ARG A 21 -3.82 6.26 11.73
N ILE A 22 -2.58 6.58 11.32
CA ILE A 22 -2.26 7.85 10.66
C ILE A 22 -3.02 7.98 9.34
N VAL A 23 -2.98 6.95 8.48
CA VAL A 23 -3.68 7.02 7.19
C VAL A 23 -5.21 7.01 7.36
N HIS A 24 -5.72 6.26 8.35
CA HIS A 24 -7.13 6.34 8.74
C HIS A 24 -7.51 7.77 9.12
N ALA A 25 -6.76 8.37 10.05
CA ALA A 25 -7.03 9.72 10.54
C ALA A 25 -6.95 10.78 9.43
N ALA A 26 -5.97 10.67 8.52
CA ALA A 26 -5.87 11.56 7.35
C ALA A 26 -7.09 11.42 6.43
N THR A 27 -7.60 10.19 6.26
CA THR A 27 -8.72 9.89 5.36
C THR A 27 -10.06 10.40 5.88
N VAL A 28 -10.32 10.23 7.18
CA VAL A 28 -11.59 10.67 7.81
C VAL A 28 -11.53 12.09 8.37
N SER A 29 -10.41 12.79 8.16
CA SER A 29 -10.21 14.13 8.69
C SER A 29 -11.22 15.13 8.12
N LYS A 30 -11.66 16.06 8.97
CA LYS A 30 -12.45 17.24 8.57
C LYS A 30 -11.58 18.46 8.29
N ASP A 31 -10.26 18.34 8.47
CA ASP A 31 -9.32 19.40 8.14
C ASP A 31 -9.26 19.58 6.61
N PRO A 32 -9.50 20.81 6.08
CA PRO A 32 -9.48 21.07 4.64
C PRO A 32 -8.15 20.70 3.96
N VAL A 33 -7.02 20.81 4.67
CA VAL A 33 -5.69 20.48 4.15
C VAL A 33 -5.57 18.97 3.94
N HIS A 34 -5.96 18.18 4.94
CA HIS A 34 -5.93 16.71 4.83
C HIS A 34 -6.85 16.22 3.71
N GLN A 35 -8.06 16.78 3.61
CA GLN A 35 -9.00 16.45 2.55
C GLN A 35 -8.42 16.78 1.17
N SER A 36 -7.83 17.97 1.02
CA SER A 36 -7.19 18.39 -0.23
C SER A 36 -6.04 17.45 -0.64
N VAL A 37 -5.15 17.10 0.29
CA VAL A 37 -4.01 16.20 0.01
C VAL A 37 -4.48 14.81 -0.39
N ILE A 38 -5.42 14.20 0.34
CA ILE A 38 -5.92 12.86 0.02
C ILE A 38 -6.70 12.88 -1.31
N ALA A 39 -7.51 13.91 -1.56
CA ALA A 39 -8.23 14.06 -2.82
C ALA A 39 -7.26 14.19 -4.00
N ALA A 40 -6.22 15.03 -3.88
CA ALA A 40 -5.20 15.20 -4.92
C ALA A 40 -4.44 13.89 -5.19
N ALA A 41 -4.04 13.18 -4.12
CA ALA A 41 -3.36 11.90 -4.24
C ALA A 41 -4.20 10.86 -5.00
N ARG A 42 -5.50 10.79 -4.71
CA ARG A 42 -6.45 9.89 -5.40
C ARG A 42 -6.73 10.32 -6.84
N ALA A 43 -6.78 11.62 -7.11
CA ALA A 43 -7.05 12.16 -8.44
C ALA A 43 -5.87 11.98 -9.40
N VAL A 44 -4.64 11.99 -8.88
CA VAL A 44 -3.41 11.89 -9.68
C VAL A 44 -2.44 10.87 -9.06
N PRO A 45 -2.79 9.57 -9.03
CA PRO A 45 -2.01 8.53 -8.34
C PRO A 45 -0.60 8.36 -8.92
N GLU A 46 -0.37 8.75 -10.17
CA GLU A 46 0.94 8.72 -10.82
C GLU A 46 1.91 9.71 -10.18
N MET A 47 1.41 10.79 -9.56
CA MET A 47 2.25 11.71 -8.77
C MET A 47 2.58 11.15 -7.38
N VAL A 48 1.90 10.08 -6.95
CA VAL A 48 2.11 9.40 -5.67
C VAL A 48 3.09 8.23 -5.82
N GLY A 49 2.81 7.32 -6.76
CA GLY A 49 3.64 6.15 -7.03
C GLY A 49 4.57 6.35 -8.22
N GLY A 50 4.05 6.87 -9.32
CA GLY A 50 4.66 6.80 -10.65
C GLY A 50 3.90 5.81 -11.56
N PHE A 51 4.07 5.96 -12.87
CA PHE A 51 3.37 5.14 -13.87
C PHE A 51 3.72 3.64 -13.76
N GLY A 52 2.71 2.77 -13.89
CA GLY A 52 2.87 1.31 -13.89
C GLY A 52 3.28 0.70 -12.55
N ARG A 53 3.33 1.48 -11.47
CA ARG A 53 3.56 0.94 -10.14
C ARG A 53 2.28 0.36 -9.56
N HIS A 54 2.44 -0.68 -8.75
CA HIS A 54 1.30 -1.39 -8.17
C HIS A 54 0.37 -0.47 -7.37
N ASN A 55 0.88 0.42 -6.52
CA ASN A 55 0.03 1.34 -5.76
C ASN A 55 -0.75 2.31 -6.67
N THR A 56 -0.13 2.80 -7.75
CA THR A 56 -0.79 3.64 -8.76
C THR A 56 -1.93 2.88 -9.43
N GLU A 57 -1.67 1.66 -9.92
CA GLU A 57 -2.69 0.83 -10.56
C GLU A 57 -3.85 0.51 -9.61
N MET A 58 -3.56 0.20 -8.34
CA MET A 58 -4.60 -0.07 -7.35
C MET A 58 -5.46 1.16 -7.06
N MET A 59 -4.85 2.35 -6.96
CA MET A 59 -5.59 3.60 -6.78
C MET A 59 -6.47 3.95 -7.99
N GLN A 60 -6.05 3.57 -9.20
CA GLN A 60 -6.85 3.72 -10.41
C GLN A 60 -8.00 2.69 -10.49
N GLN A 61 -7.78 1.47 -10.01
CA GLN A 61 -8.73 0.35 -10.13
C GLN A 61 -9.75 0.27 -8.99
N VAL A 62 -9.40 0.76 -7.79
CA VAL A 62 -10.25 0.69 -6.61
C VAL A 62 -10.73 2.09 -6.22
N PRO A 63 -12.02 2.42 -6.46
CA PRO A 63 -12.56 3.73 -6.15
C PRO A 63 -12.35 4.12 -4.68
N GLY A 64 -11.84 5.33 -4.45
CA GLY A 64 -11.62 5.85 -3.10
C GLY A 64 -10.42 5.24 -2.36
N LEU A 65 -9.60 4.41 -3.01
CA LEU A 65 -8.38 3.89 -2.43
C LEU A 65 -7.27 4.95 -2.40
N PHE A 66 -6.66 5.15 -1.24
CA PHE A 66 -5.32 5.73 -1.15
C PHE A 66 -4.33 4.61 -0.82
N MET A 67 -3.22 4.54 -1.54
CA MET A 67 -2.18 3.53 -1.31
C MET A 67 -0.79 4.11 -1.55
N LYS A 68 0.12 3.89 -0.60
CA LYS A 68 1.52 4.27 -0.75
C LYS A 68 2.43 3.12 -0.38
N ASP A 69 3.23 2.71 -1.36
CA ASP A 69 4.37 1.82 -1.16
C ASP A 69 5.58 2.58 -0.60
N GLY A 70 6.37 1.89 0.20
CA GLY A 70 7.57 2.41 0.85
C GLY A 70 8.78 1.54 0.61
N ALA A 71 9.94 2.06 1.02
CA ALA A 71 11.19 1.30 1.04
C ALA A 71 11.03 0.03 1.89
N GLU A 72 11.82 -1.00 1.56
CA GLU A 72 11.85 -2.25 2.31
C GLU A 72 10.47 -2.92 2.45
N ALA A 73 9.64 -2.89 1.40
CA ALA A 73 8.32 -3.53 1.34
C ALA A 73 7.37 -3.14 2.49
N VAL A 74 7.35 -1.85 2.83
CA VAL A 74 6.28 -1.25 3.64
C VAL A 74 5.15 -0.79 2.72
N ASN A 75 3.90 -0.97 3.13
CA ASN A 75 2.72 -0.44 2.46
C ASN A 75 1.79 0.21 3.47
N VAL A 76 1.09 1.26 3.04
CA VAL A 76 -0.04 1.83 3.77
C VAL A 76 -1.22 2.05 2.83
N THR A 77 -2.43 1.82 3.33
CA THR A 77 -3.65 1.89 2.53
C THR A 77 -4.84 2.37 3.35
N SER A 78 -5.72 3.16 2.72
CA SER A 78 -7.03 3.52 3.26
C SER A 78 -8.12 3.60 2.19
N LEU A 79 -9.33 3.17 2.57
CA LEU A 79 -10.56 3.30 1.80
C LEU A 79 -11.30 4.60 2.15
N SER A 80 -12.21 5.03 1.30
CA SER A 80 -12.99 6.26 1.51
C SER A 80 -13.83 6.26 2.80
N ASP A 81 -14.18 5.08 3.32
CA ASP A 81 -14.90 4.91 4.59
C ASP A 81 -13.97 4.87 5.82
N GLY A 82 -12.67 5.05 5.62
CA GLY A 82 -11.66 5.09 6.68
C GLY A 82 -11.07 3.73 7.04
N ARG A 83 -11.56 2.59 6.51
CA ARG A 83 -10.88 1.31 6.73
C ARG A 83 -9.46 1.38 6.20
N ALA A 84 -8.50 0.92 6.98
CA ALA A 84 -7.08 1.09 6.70
C ALA A 84 -6.27 -0.12 7.15
N PHE A 85 -5.17 -0.38 6.44
CA PHE A 85 -4.19 -1.38 6.81
C PHE A 85 -2.77 -0.90 6.47
N ALA A 86 -1.78 -1.51 7.12
CA ALA A 86 -0.38 -1.35 6.82
C ALA A 86 0.30 -2.72 6.78
N ILE A 87 1.22 -2.91 5.83
CA ILE A 87 1.94 -4.18 5.63
C ILE A 87 3.44 -3.90 5.74
N LYS A 88 4.17 -4.84 6.32
CA LYS A 88 5.63 -4.94 6.20
C LYS A 88 5.97 -6.39 5.85
N ILE A 89 6.73 -6.59 4.78
CA ILE A 89 7.36 -7.89 4.51
C ILE A 89 8.68 -7.95 5.28
N SER A 90 8.87 -9.01 6.08
CA SER A 90 9.99 -9.10 7.02
C SER A 90 11.36 -9.11 6.35
N ASP A 91 11.46 -9.69 5.15
CA ASP A 91 12.70 -9.75 4.36
C ASP A 91 12.91 -8.54 3.44
N GLY A 92 12.01 -7.54 3.48
CA GLY A 92 12.06 -6.36 2.63
C GLY A 92 11.71 -6.60 1.16
N SER A 93 11.37 -7.85 0.78
CA SER A 93 11.08 -8.22 -0.61
C SER A 93 9.68 -7.78 -1.04
N GLN A 94 9.57 -7.32 -2.29
CA GLN A 94 8.29 -6.97 -2.92
C GLN A 94 7.54 -8.18 -3.48
N ARG A 95 8.15 -9.38 -3.47
CA ARG A 95 7.61 -10.56 -4.16
C ARG A 95 6.22 -10.97 -3.64
N ALA A 96 5.96 -10.87 -2.34
CA ALA A 96 4.66 -11.21 -1.74
C ALA A 96 3.67 -10.01 -1.71
N PHE A 97 4.15 -8.81 -2.03
CA PHE A 97 3.48 -7.56 -1.73
C PHE A 97 2.11 -7.44 -2.40
N ARG A 98 2.05 -7.65 -3.73
CA ARG A 98 0.80 -7.67 -4.52
C ARG A 98 -0.22 -8.64 -3.93
N THR A 99 0.21 -9.88 -3.69
CA THR A 99 -0.68 -10.94 -3.20
C THR A 99 -1.32 -10.58 -1.86
N ILE A 100 -0.57 -9.98 -0.93
CA ILE A 100 -1.10 -9.60 0.38
C ILE A 100 -2.03 -8.39 0.27
N VAL A 101 -1.71 -7.39 -0.55
CA VAL A 101 -2.59 -6.22 -0.77
C VAL A 101 -3.97 -6.65 -1.28
N HIS A 102 -4.01 -7.50 -2.31
CA HIS A 102 -5.28 -8.01 -2.85
C HIS A 102 -6.06 -8.83 -1.82
N ALA A 103 -5.38 -9.65 -1.02
CA ALA A 103 -6.04 -10.41 0.04
C ALA A 103 -6.63 -9.49 1.13
N CYS A 104 -5.89 -8.47 1.59
CA CYS A 104 -6.39 -7.50 2.56
C CYS A 104 -7.61 -6.72 2.04
N LEU A 105 -7.64 -6.38 0.74
CA LEU A 105 -8.80 -5.75 0.12
C LEU A 105 -10.00 -6.71 0.04
N ALA A 106 -9.76 -7.99 -0.24
CA ALA A 106 -10.80 -9.01 -0.24
C ALA A 106 -11.42 -9.20 1.16
N GLU A 107 -10.63 -9.14 2.24
CA GLU A 107 -11.15 -9.12 3.62
C GLU A 107 -12.02 -7.89 3.93
N PHE A 108 -11.78 -6.79 3.21
CA PHE A 108 -12.64 -5.62 3.22
C PHE A 108 -13.82 -5.71 2.23
N GLY A 109 -14.04 -6.86 1.59
CA GLY A 109 -15.11 -7.05 0.60
C GLY A 109 -14.93 -6.20 -0.67
N ILE A 110 -13.68 -5.80 -0.96
CA ILE A 110 -13.32 -5.03 -2.16
C ILE A 110 -12.69 -5.98 -3.17
N ASP A 111 -13.37 -6.14 -4.31
CA ASP A 111 -12.80 -6.87 -5.45
C ASP A 111 -11.78 -5.98 -6.18
N SER A 112 -10.72 -6.59 -6.68
CA SER A 112 -9.65 -5.89 -7.40
C SER A 112 -9.00 -6.82 -8.43
N PRO A 113 -8.71 -6.33 -9.65
CA PRO A 113 -8.06 -7.14 -10.68
C PRO A 113 -6.73 -7.72 -10.20
N PHE A 114 -6.69 -9.03 -10.00
CA PHE A 114 -5.50 -9.72 -9.46
C PHE A 114 -4.97 -10.77 -10.43
N THR A 115 -3.68 -10.65 -10.78
CA THR A 115 -2.93 -11.72 -11.42
C THR A 115 -1.99 -12.34 -10.39
N PRO A 116 -2.11 -13.65 -10.09
CA PRO A 116 -1.25 -14.31 -9.11
C PRO A 116 0.24 -14.21 -9.45
N GLU A 117 1.05 -13.93 -8.42
CA GLU A 117 2.51 -13.89 -8.55
C GLU A 117 3.06 -15.26 -8.89
N LYS A 118 3.87 -15.33 -9.95
CA LYS A 118 4.49 -16.58 -10.42
C LYS A 118 5.73 -16.90 -9.60
N VAL A 119 5.82 -18.13 -9.10
CA VAL A 119 7.04 -18.68 -8.50
C VAL A 119 7.82 -19.40 -9.58
N MET A 120 9.05 -18.95 -9.83
CA MET A 120 9.91 -19.49 -10.89
C MET A 120 10.86 -20.56 -10.35
N GLY A 121 11.06 -21.61 -11.15
CA GLY A 121 12.11 -22.62 -10.98
C GLY A 121 12.93 -22.70 -12.26
N GLY A 122 14.02 -21.93 -12.33
CA GLY A 122 14.72 -21.66 -13.59
C GLY A 122 13.80 -20.93 -14.58
N PRO A 123 13.70 -21.35 -15.86
CA PRO A 123 12.85 -20.69 -16.85
C PRO A 123 11.36 -21.07 -16.75
N ARG A 124 10.97 -21.96 -15.83
CA ARG A 124 9.60 -22.48 -15.72
C ARG A 124 8.87 -21.90 -14.51
N VAL A 125 7.56 -21.71 -14.65
CA VAL A 125 6.66 -21.44 -13.52
C VAL A 125 6.44 -22.74 -12.77
N ILE A 126 6.73 -22.77 -11.47
CA ILE A 126 6.58 -23.95 -10.59
C ILE A 126 5.49 -23.77 -9.53
N GLY A 127 4.87 -22.58 -9.44
CA GLY A 127 3.80 -22.32 -8.50
C GLY A 127 3.36 -20.87 -8.48
N THR A 128 2.56 -20.52 -7.47
CA THR A 128 2.08 -19.15 -7.23
C THR A 128 2.11 -18.82 -5.74
N ILE A 129 2.19 -17.54 -5.41
CA ILE A 129 2.05 -17.08 -4.02
C ILE A 129 0.56 -16.97 -3.67
N ARG A 130 0.23 -17.35 -2.43
CA ARG A 130 -1.10 -17.18 -1.84
C ARG A 130 -0.94 -16.54 -0.48
N ALA A 131 -1.86 -15.66 -0.12
CA ALA A 131 -1.95 -15.12 1.23
C ALA A 131 -2.94 -15.95 2.05
N THR A 132 -2.62 -16.11 3.33
CA THR A 132 -3.54 -16.57 4.36
C THR A 132 -3.51 -15.49 5.43
N ILE A 133 -4.65 -14.86 5.67
CA ILE A 133 -4.82 -13.72 6.58
C ILE A 133 -6.01 -13.97 7.49
#